data_AF-A0A944HS50-F1
#
_entry.id   AF-A0A944HS50-F1
#
_cell.length_a   1.000
_cell.length_b   1.000
_cell.length_c   1.000
_cell.angle_alpha   90.00
_cell.angle_beta   90.00
_cell.angle_gamma   90.00
#
_symmetry.space_group_name_H-M   'P 1'
#
loop_
_entity.id
_entity.type
_entity.pdbx_description
1 polymer ?
#
loop_
_entity_poly.entity_id
_entity_poly.type
_entity_poly.pdbx_seq_one_letter_code
_entity_poly.pdbx_strand_id
1 'polypeptide(L)'
;MSPYVRPPQARRALPDYAAEHCPTPPKGPRRTPVPHTPPDSVRECPLDAAAVRTWCALALDALGRAREEIDAINVYPVADGDTGTNLYLTVESAHRAVEAAFTGHATADARDEAAPDRLPGLPDAVRAMAHGALIGARGNSGTILAQLLRGMAEILAGAAPGDRADAAELLRRALRRAVESAYEGVARPVEGTVLTVAAAAADAAATATGDVAAVARAADEAARTALAMT
;
A
#
# COMPACT_ATOMS: atom_id res chain seq x y z
N MET A 1 2.84 -51.05 -28.75
CA MET A 1 3.35 -49.98 -27.86
C MET A 1 4.01 -50.65 -26.65
N SER A 2 5.34 -50.68 -26.63
CA SER A 2 6.14 -51.38 -25.61
C SER A 2 6.71 -50.36 -24.62
N PRO A 3 6.54 -50.50 -23.29
CA PRO A 3 7.15 -49.60 -22.32
C PRO A 3 8.61 -50.02 -22.04
N TYR A 4 9.55 -49.12 -22.31
CA TYR A 4 10.97 -49.32 -22.03
C TYR A 4 11.27 -49.01 -20.56
N VAL A 5 11.70 -50.00 -19.79
CA VAL A 5 12.13 -49.89 -18.40
C VAL A 5 13.63 -49.62 -18.36
N ARG A 6 14.05 -48.54 -17.67
CA ARG A 6 15.46 -48.15 -17.49
C ARG A 6 16.14 -49.03 -16.42
N PRO A 7 17.39 -49.51 -16.62
CA PRO A 7 18.13 -50.21 -15.57
C PRO A 7 18.81 -49.25 -14.57
N PRO A 8 19.11 -49.71 -13.34
CA PRO A 8 19.68 -48.89 -12.28
C PRO A 8 21.17 -48.62 -12.48
N GLN A 9 21.61 -47.37 -12.27
CA GLN A 9 23.02 -46.99 -12.33
C GLN A 9 23.75 -47.38 -11.03
N ALA A 10 24.88 -48.06 -11.17
CA ALA A 10 25.77 -48.46 -10.09
C ALA A 10 26.44 -47.24 -9.42
N ARG A 11 26.43 -47.21 -8.08
CA ARG A 11 27.11 -46.20 -7.27
C ARG A 11 28.62 -46.43 -7.35
N ARG A 12 29.36 -45.41 -7.81
CA ARG A 12 30.82 -45.38 -7.83
C ARG A 12 31.31 -44.89 -6.46
N ALA A 13 32.12 -45.69 -5.77
CA ALA A 13 32.75 -45.32 -4.50
C ALA A 13 33.79 -44.20 -4.71
N LEU A 14 33.82 -43.23 -3.80
CA LEU A 14 34.81 -42.16 -3.73
C LEU A 14 36.04 -42.64 -2.93
N PRO A 15 37.27 -42.25 -3.30
CA PRO A 15 38.47 -42.63 -2.58
C PRO A 15 38.66 -41.82 -1.28
N ASP A 16 39.20 -42.54 -0.29
CA ASP A 16 39.54 -42.13 1.06
C ASP A 16 40.72 -41.15 1.06
N TYR A 17 40.53 -39.91 1.52
CA TYR A 17 41.60 -38.93 1.70
C TYR A 17 41.97 -38.86 3.18
N ALA A 18 43.13 -39.46 3.48
CA ALA A 18 43.74 -39.50 4.80
C ALA A 18 44.07 -38.09 5.34
N ALA A 19 43.98 -38.00 6.66
CA ALA A 19 44.19 -36.80 7.46
C ALA A 19 45.67 -36.42 7.57
N GLU A 20 46.01 -35.18 7.21
CA GLU A 20 47.27 -34.55 7.60
C GLU A 20 47.06 -33.10 8.07
N HIS A 21 47.31 -32.89 9.37
CA HIS A 21 47.88 -31.69 10.01
C HIS A 21 47.30 -30.30 9.67
N CYS A 22 46.27 -29.90 10.44
CA CYS A 22 45.88 -28.50 10.60
C CYS A 22 46.60 -27.87 11.83
N PRO A 23 47.36 -26.77 11.70
CA PRO A 23 47.96 -26.09 12.84
C PRO A 23 46.88 -25.34 13.64
N THR A 24 46.86 -25.54 14.96
CA THR A 24 45.95 -24.84 15.88
C THR A 24 46.29 -23.35 15.96
N PRO A 25 45.32 -22.43 15.80
CA PRO A 25 45.56 -21.00 15.97
C PRO A 25 45.76 -20.61 17.45
N PRO A 26 46.51 -19.53 17.76
CA PRO A 26 46.77 -19.12 19.13
C PRO A 26 45.49 -18.64 19.84
N LYS A 27 45.32 -19.04 21.11
CA LYS A 27 44.20 -18.62 21.98
C LYS A 27 44.34 -17.14 22.37
N GLY A 28 43.69 -16.25 21.63
CA GLY A 28 43.43 -14.88 22.06
C GLY A 28 42.45 -14.82 23.25
N PRO A 29 42.38 -13.68 23.98
CA PRO A 29 41.54 -13.57 25.17
C PRO A 29 40.06 -13.77 24.84
N ARG A 30 39.36 -14.57 25.67
CA ARG A 30 37.92 -14.85 25.53
C ARG A 30 37.15 -13.52 25.60
N ARG A 31 36.57 -13.10 24.47
CA ARG A 31 35.56 -12.04 24.46
C ARG A 31 34.34 -12.55 25.22
N THR A 32 33.92 -11.83 26.24
CA THR A 32 32.64 -12.07 26.92
C THR A 32 31.50 -11.96 25.90
N PRO A 33 30.49 -12.85 25.93
CA PRO A 33 29.33 -12.71 25.06
C PRO A 33 28.57 -11.46 25.49
N VAL A 34 28.48 -10.47 24.61
CA VAL A 34 27.51 -9.38 24.78
C VAL A 34 26.12 -10.02 24.58
N PRO A 35 25.18 -9.89 25.53
CA PRO A 35 23.83 -10.38 25.31
C PRO A 35 23.23 -9.62 24.13
N HIS A 36 23.00 -10.34 23.03
CA HIS A 36 22.21 -9.87 21.92
C HIS A 36 20.75 -10.06 22.34
N THR A 37 20.14 -9.02 22.89
CA THR A 37 18.68 -8.95 22.90
C THR A 37 18.28 -8.87 21.44
N PRO A 38 17.54 -9.85 20.88
CA PRO A 38 16.97 -9.68 19.55
C PRO A 38 16.08 -8.44 19.61
N PRO A 39 16.17 -7.49 18.67
CA PRO A 39 15.19 -6.43 18.64
C PRO A 39 13.83 -7.12 18.49
N ASP A 40 12.91 -6.82 19.41
CA ASP A 40 11.49 -7.02 19.19
C ASP A 40 11.14 -6.20 17.94
N SER A 41 11.33 -6.80 16.76
CA SER A 41 10.99 -6.16 15.51
C SER A 41 9.47 -6.27 15.40
N VAL A 42 8.77 -5.41 16.16
CA VAL A 42 7.48 -4.90 15.72
C VAL A 42 7.70 -4.51 14.28
N ARG A 43 7.04 -5.19 13.34
CA ARG A 43 7.08 -4.79 11.94
C ARG A 43 6.51 -3.38 11.92
N GLU A 44 7.39 -2.39 11.91
CA GLU A 44 7.01 -1.01 11.68
C GLU A 44 6.19 -1.01 10.38
N CYS A 45 5.03 -0.38 10.39
CA CYS A 45 4.25 -0.13 9.18
C CYS A 45 4.66 1.25 8.67
N PRO A 46 5.71 1.37 7.84
CA PRO A 46 6.16 2.66 7.37
C PRO A 46 5.09 3.26 6.45
N LEU A 47 4.89 4.57 6.54
CA LEU A 47 4.14 5.33 5.54
C LEU A 47 5.13 5.75 4.44
N ASP A 48 5.44 4.85 3.52
CA ASP A 48 6.39 5.07 2.43
C ASP A 48 5.83 4.68 1.05
N ALA A 49 6.64 4.83 0.00
CA ALA A 49 6.24 4.50 -1.36
C ALA A 49 5.84 3.03 -1.53
N ALA A 50 6.56 2.11 -0.87
CA ALA A 50 6.28 0.68 -0.96
C ALA A 50 4.97 0.33 -0.27
N ALA A 51 4.64 1.00 0.84
CA ALA A 51 3.35 0.90 1.49
C ALA A 51 2.21 1.37 0.58
N VAL A 52 2.36 2.49 -0.12
CA VAL A 52 1.37 2.98 -1.10
C VAL A 52 1.17 1.99 -2.25
N ARG A 53 2.27 1.45 -2.81
CA ARG A 53 2.22 0.43 -3.86
C ARG A 53 1.50 -0.82 -3.39
N THR A 54 1.84 -1.31 -2.21
CA THR A 54 1.21 -2.50 -1.59
C THR A 54 -0.27 -2.25 -1.32
N TRP A 55 -0.63 -1.08 -0.79
CA TRP A 55 -2.01 -0.70 -0.55
C TRP A 55 -2.84 -0.68 -1.85
N CYS A 56 -2.31 -0.09 -2.93
CA CYS A 56 -2.99 -0.08 -4.24
C CYS A 56 -3.26 -1.51 -4.75
N ALA A 57 -2.27 -2.40 -4.64
CA ALA A 57 -2.41 -3.79 -5.06
C ALA A 57 -3.46 -4.54 -4.23
N LEU A 58 -3.45 -4.38 -2.90
CA LEU A 58 -4.42 -5.00 -2.00
C LEU A 58 -5.84 -4.44 -2.19
N ALA A 59 -5.97 -3.12 -2.40
CA ALA A 59 -7.25 -2.47 -2.66
C ALA A 59 -7.85 -2.93 -4.00
N LEU A 60 -7.02 -3.04 -5.04
CA LEU A 60 -7.45 -3.54 -6.35
C LEU A 60 -7.97 -4.98 -6.26
N ASP A 61 -7.23 -5.85 -5.58
CA ASP A 61 -7.60 -7.24 -5.35
C ASP A 61 -8.88 -7.38 -4.50
N ALA A 62 -9.03 -6.57 -3.44
CA ALA A 62 -10.24 -6.53 -2.63
C ALA A 62 -11.47 -6.06 -3.43
N LEU A 63 -11.34 -4.97 -4.20
CA LEU A 63 -12.41 -4.49 -5.07
C LEU A 63 -12.74 -5.48 -6.18
N GLY A 64 -11.75 -6.19 -6.71
CA GLY A 64 -11.96 -7.23 -7.73
C GLY A 64 -12.87 -8.35 -7.21
N ARG A 65 -12.68 -8.77 -5.96
CA ARG A 65 -13.55 -9.77 -5.30
C ARG A 65 -14.93 -9.23 -4.95
N ALA A 66 -15.02 -7.99 -4.49
CA ALA A 66 -16.27 -7.38 -4.01
C ALA A 66 -17.09 -6.71 -5.11
N ARG A 67 -16.57 -6.58 -6.34
CA ARG A 67 -17.17 -5.80 -7.43
C ARG A 67 -18.63 -6.14 -7.67
N GLU A 68 -18.94 -7.41 -7.88
CA GLU A 68 -20.30 -7.86 -8.20
C GLU A 68 -21.26 -7.64 -7.03
N GLU A 69 -20.79 -7.82 -5.80
CA GLU A 69 -21.57 -7.58 -4.58
C GLU A 69 -21.88 -6.08 -4.42
N ILE A 70 -20.88 -5.21 -4.63
CA ILE A 70 -21.06 -3.75 -4.57
C ILE A 70 -21.99 -3.27 -5.69
N ASP A 71 -21.84 -3.80 -6.90
CA ASP A 71 -22.73 -3.52 -8.03
C ASP A 71 -24.18 -3.90 -7.71
N ALA A 72 -24.40 -5.00 -6.97
CA ALA A 72 -25.72 -5.45 -6.55
C ALA A 72 -26.36 -4.62 -5.41
N ILE A 73 -25.55 -3.94 -4.58
CA ILE A 73 -26.03 -3.07 -3.48
C ILE A 73 -26.44 -1.67 -3.96
N ASN A 74 -26.07 -1.27 -5.18
CA ASN A 74 -26.33 0.08 -5.69
C ASN A 74 -27.83 0.34 -5.96
N VAL A 75 -28.59 0.83 -4.95
CA VAL A 75 -30.05 1.02 -5.01
C VAL A 75 -30.51 2.50 -5.05
N TYR A 76 -29.63 3.52 -5.17
CA TYR A 76 -30.11 4.93 -5.09
C TYR A 76 -29.47 5.95 -6.05
N PRO A 77 -30.26 6.79 -6.77
CA PRO A 77 -31.70 6.70 -7.10
C PRO A 77 -31.99 5.90 -8.39
N VAL A 78 -30.95 5.53 -9.15
CA VAL A 78 -31.04 4.67 -10.34
C VAL A 78 -29.92 3.64 -10.24
N ALA A 79 -30.29 2.37 -10.09
CA ALA A 79 -29.36 1.25 -10.08
C ALA A 79 -28.84 1.02 -11.50
N ASP A 80 -27.80 1.73 -11.91
CA ASP A 80 -27.01 1.42 -13.10
C ASP A 80 -26.10 0.19 -12.88
N GLY A 81 -26.01 -0.29 -11.64
CA GLY A 81 -25.36 -1.56 -11.29
C GLY A 81 -23.86 -1.56 -11.59
N ASP A 82 -23.22 -0.39 -11.57
CA ASP A 82 -21.83 -0.22 -11.99
C ASP A 82 -20.92 0.40 -10.91
N THR A 83 -21.39 0.58 -9.68
CA THR A 83 -20.61 1.23 -8.61
C THR A 83 -19.33 0.48 -8.28
N GLY A 84 -19.39 -0.83 -8.05
CA GLY A 84 -18.23 -1.68 -7.84
C GLY A 84 -17.32 -1.72 -9.06
N THR A 85 -17.90 -1.78 -10.26
CA THR A 85 -17.17 -1.68 -11.53
C THR A 85 -16.36 -0.37 -11.63
N ASN A 86 -17.01 0.75 -11.32
CA ASN A 86 -16.43 2.09 -11.38
C ASN A 86 -15.30 2.27 -10.36
N LEU A 87 -15.48 1.77 -9.13
CA LEU A 87 -14.43 1.76 -8.10
C LEU A 87 -13.23 0.90 -8.51
N TYR A 88 -13.48 -0.33 -9.01
CA TYR A 88 -12.43 -1.23 -9.47
C TYR A 88 -11.58 -0.58 -10.57
N LEU A 89 -12.20 -0.04 -11.63
CA LEU A 89 -11.48 0.58 -12.75
C LEU A 89 -10.69 1.83 -12.32
N THR A 90 -11.21 2.59 -11.36
CA THR A 90 -10.53 3.76 -10.80
C THR A 90 -9.25 3.33 -10.05
N VAL A 91 -9.35 2.31 -9.19
CA VAL A 91 -8.18 1.78 -8.46
C VAL A 91 -7.21 1.05 -9.38
N GLU A 92 -7.69 0.36 -10.42
CA GLU A 92 -6.83 -0.26 -11.43
C GLU A 92 -5.95 0.78 -12.11
N SER A 93 -6.53 1.92 -12.51
CA SER A 93 -5.80 3.03 -13.11
C SER A 93 -4.79 3.65 -12.13
N ALA A 94 -5.18 3.85 -10.86
CA ALA A 94 -4.29 4.33 -9.81
C ALA A 94 -3.10 3.37 -9.59
N HIS A 95 -3.38 2.07 -9.48
CA HIS A 95 -2.36 1.04 -9.30
C HIS A 95 -1.40 1.00 -10.48
N ARG A 96 -1.89 1.02 -11.73
CA ARG A 96 -1.03 1.07 -12.92
C ARG A 96 -0.12 2.31 -12.94
N ALA A 97 -0.62 3.47 -12.53
CA ALA A 97 0.19 4.69 -12.43
C ALA A 97 1.29 4.56 -11.37
N VAL A 98 0.99 3.97 -10.22
CA VAL A 98 2.02 3.68 -9.19
C VAL A 98 3.04 2.68 -9.71
N GLU A 99 2.62 1.57 -10.33
CA GLU A 99 3.55 0.61 -10.95
C GLU A 99 4.44 1.27 -12.01
N ALA A 100 3.89 2.16 -12.84
CA ALA A 100 4.67 2.93 -13.81
C ALA A 100 5.74 3.79 -13.12
N ALA A 101 5.41 4.47 -12.01
CA ALA A 101 6.37 5.26 -11.24
C ALA A 101 7.49 4.40 -10.62
N PHE A 102 7.22 3.13 -10.29
CA PHE A 102 8.23 2.19 -9.79
C PHE A 102 9.06 1.53 -10.89
N THR A 103 8.52 1.39 -12.10
CA THR A 103 9.17 0.68 -13.23
C THR A 103 9.91 1.61 -14.18
N GLY A 104 9.57 2.90 -14.25
CA GLY A 104 10.17 3.83 -15.19
C GLY A 104 10.28 5.25 -14.67
N HIS A 105 11.30 5.55 -13.86
CA HIS A 105 11.71 6.90 -13.41
C HIS A 105 11.87 7.94 -14.54
N ALA A 106 10.78 8.38 -15.16
CA ALA A 106 10.72 9.44 -16.15
C ALA A 106 9.31 10.06 -16.23
N THR A 107 8.88 10.70 -15.15
CA THR A 107 8.21 12.00 -15.32
C THR A 107 9.08 13.02 -14.62
N ALA A 108 10.16 13.38 -15.31
CA ALA A 108 11.00 14.49 -14.94
C ALA A 108 10.15 15.77 -14.95
N ASP A 109 10.02 16.40 -13.79
CA ASP A 109 10.29 17.83 -13.78
C ASP A 109 11.76 17.95 -14.20
N ALA A 110 11.98 18.28 -15.48
CA ALA A 110 13.28 18.34 -16.14
C ALA A 110 14.15 19.50 -15.61
N ARG A 111 14.55 19.42 -14.34
CA ARG A 111 15.53 20.32 -13.72
C ARG A 111 16.53 19.61 -12.81
N ASP A 112 16.41 18.31 -12.58
CA ASP A 112 17.40 17.56 -11.79
C ASP A 112 17.84 16.29 -12.54
N GLU A 113 18.89 16.46 -13.36
CA GLU A 113 19.64 15.37 -13.99
C GLU A 113 20.54 14.68 -12.94
N ALA A 114 19.95 14.03 -11.94
CA ALA A 114 20.74 13.29 -10.95
C ALA A 114 20.05 12.00 -10.49
N ALA A 115 20.61 10.88 -10.98
CA ALA A 115 20.46 9.49 -10.55
C ALA A 115 19.31 8.67 -11.20
N PRO A 116 19.58 7.95 -12.30
CA PRO A 116 18.64 7.00 -12.93
C PRO A 116 18.32 5.73 -12.09
N ASP A 117 18.80 5.60 -10.85
CA ASP A 117 18.66 4.41 -10.00
C ASP A 117 17.92 4.64 -8.66
N ARG A 118 17.31 5.81 -8.45
CA ARG A 118 16.71 6.16 -7.15
C ARG A 118 15.25 5.70 -7.08
N LEU A 119 14.92 4.64 -6.33
CA LEU A 119 13.53 4.22 -6.01
C LEU A 119 12.61 5.41 -5.66
N PRO A 120 11.33 5.41 -6.09
CA PRO A 120 10.42 6.52 -5.88
C PRO A 120 10.20 6.78 -4.38
N GLY A 121 10.11 8.06 -4.00
CA GLY A 121 9.74 8.46 -2.66
C GLY A 121 8.23 8.40 -2.43
N LEU A 122 7.80 8.57 -1.17
CA LEU A 122 6.39 8.68 -0.83
C LEU A 122 5.67 9.74 -1.69
N PRO A 123 6.23 10.96 -1.90
CA PRO A 123 5.59 11.97 -2.74
C PRO A 123 5.35 11.53 -4.18
N ASP A 124 6.28 10.79 -4.78
CA ASP A 124 6.16 10.32 -6.16
C ASP A 124 5.04 9.28 -6.28
N ALA A 125 5.00 8.32 -5.34
CA ALA A 125 3.99 7.26 -5.32
C ALA A 125 2.57 7.81 -5.09
N VAL A 126 2.38 8.74 -4.14
CA VAL A 126 1.03 9.29 -3.87
C VAL A 126 0.56 10.24 -4.96
N ARG A 127 1.47 10.99 -5.62
CA ARG A 127 1.14 11.78 -6.81
C ARG A 127 0.71 10.89 -7.97
N ALA A 128 1.46 9.82 -8.23
CA ALA A 128 1.11 8.85 -9.26
C ALA A 128 -0.25 8.18 -8.98
N MET A 129 -0.50 7.77 -7.72
CA MET A 129 -1.78 7.19 -7.28
C MET A 129 -2.94 8.16 -7.54
N ALA A 130 -2.84 9.40 -7.06
CA ALA A 130 -3.89 10.40 -7.23
C ALA A 130 -4.11 10.75 -8.72
N HIS A 131 -3.04 10.92 -9.48
CA HIS A 131 -3.12 11.20 -10.92
C HIS A 131 -3.79 10.05 -11.68
N GLY A 132 -3.37 8.81 -11.44
CA GLY A 132 -3.96 7.62 -12.06
C GLY A 132 -5.43 7.46 -11.71
N ALA A 133 -5.81 7.72 -10.46
CA ALA A 133 -7.21 7.69 -10.04
C ALA A 133 -8.05 8.76 -10.75
N LEU A 134 -7.55 9.99 -10.87
CA LEU A 134 -8.26 11.10 -11.54
C LEU A 134 -8.46 10.83 -13.04
N ILE A 135 -7.44 10.34 -13.73
CA ILE A 135 -7.54 9.98 -15.16
C ILE A 135 -8.46 8.75 -15.36
N GLY A 136 -8.43 7.82 -14.41
CA GLY A 136 -9.19 6.58 -14.46
C GLY A 136 -10.61 6.66 -13.91
N ALA A 137 -11.01 7.78 -13.32
CA ALA A 137 -12.28 7.93 -12.62
C ALA A 137 -13.47 7.63 -13.55
N ARG A 138 -14.38 6.78 -13.09
CA ARG A 138 -15.62 6.42 -13.80
C ARG A 138 -16.83 6.68 -12.92
N GLY A 139 -17.86 7.30 -13.51
CA GLY A 139 -19.09 7.63 -12.79
C GLY A 139 -18.87 8.51 -11.56
N ASN A 140 -19.90 8.61 -10.73
CA ASN A 140 -19.85 9.40 -9.49
C ASN A 140 -18.95 8.73 -8.44
N SER A 141 -19.09 7.40 -8.26
CA SER A 141 -18.33 6.64 -7.26
C SER A 141 -16.82 6.67 -7.52
N GLY A 142 -16.39 6.54 -8.77
CA GLY A 142 -14.99 6.68 -9.15
C GLY A 142 -14.48 8.13 -8.99
N THR A 143 -15.31 9.12 -9.31
CA THR A 143 -14.95 10.54 -9.09
C THR A 143 -14.74 10.82 -7.61
N ILE A 144 -15.64 10.38 -6.73
CA ILE A 144 -15.52 10.55 -5.27
C ILE A 144 -14.24 9.89 -4.77
N LEU A 145 -13.96 8.64 -5.18
CA LEU A 145 -12.74 7.94 -4.79
C LEU A 145 -11.49 8.69 -5.27
N ALA A 146 -11.48 9.19 -6.50
CA ALA A 146 -10.36 9.97 -7.02
C ALA A 146 -10.12 11.26 -6.22
N GLN A 147 -11.19 11.91 -5.74
CA GLN A 147 -11.07 13.09 -4.86
C GLN A 147 -10.52 12.73 -3.47
N LEU A 148 -10.95 11.61 -2.87
CA LEU A 148 -10.36 11.12 -1.63
C LEU A 148 -8.85 10.88 -1.78
N LEU A 149 -8.45 10.18 -2.84
CA LEU A 149 -7.03 9.88 -3.13
C LEU A 149 -6.23 11.16 -3.40
N ARG A 150 -6.81 12.13 -4.12
CA ARG A 150 -6.21 13.45 -4.35
C ARG A 150 -5.97 14.20 -3.05
N GLY A 151 -6.96 14.28 -2.17
CA GLY A 151 -6.82 14.97 -0.88
C GLY A 151 -5.74 14.34 0.00
N MET A 152 -5.62 13.00 0.02
CA MET A 152 -4.49 12.35 0.70
C MET A 152 -3.14 12.75 0.10
N ALA A 153 -3.03 12.75 -1.23
CA ALA A 153 -1.79 13.09 -1.92
C ALA A 153 -1.35 14.54 -1.67
N GLU A 154 -2.27 15.49 -1.51
CA GLU A 154 -1.94 16.89 -1.19
C GLU A 154 -1.16 17.01 0.13
N ILE A 155 -1.46 16.17 1.13
CA ILE A 155 -0.72 16.13 2.40
C ILE A 155 0.55 15.28 2.27
N LEU A 156 0.42 14.05 1.76
CA LEU A 156 1.53 13.08 1.76
C LEU A 156 2.65 13.46 0.78
N ALA A 157 2.35 14.21 -0.27
CA ALA A 157 3.36 14.69 -1.21
C ALA A 157 4.18 15.88 -0.69
N GLY A 158 3.70 16.55 0.37
CA GLY A 158 4.43 17.61 1.07
C GLY A 158 5.41 17.09 2.14
N ALA A 159 5.41 15.79 2.42
CA ALA A 159 6.26 15.20 3.45
C ALA A 159 7.74 15.21 3.04
N ALA A 160 8.60 15.80 3.89
CA ALA A 160 10.04 15.81 3.66
C ALA A 160 10.67 14.44 3.96
N PRO A 161 11.68 13.99 3.18
CA PRO A 161 12.41 12.76 3.48
C PRO A 161 13.12 12.86 4.84
N GLY A 162 12.74 12.04 5.81
CA GLY A 162 13.40 11.95 7.12
C GLY A 162 12.52 12.28 8.33
N ASP A 163 11.35 12.89 8.13
CA ASP A 163 10.38 13.16 9.20
C ASP A 163 9.58 11.90 9.59
N ARG A 164 10.28 10.88 10.12
CA ARG A 164 9.65 9.67 10.67
C ARG A 164 8.81 9.96 11.92
N ALA A 165 9.15 11.02 12.65
CA ALA A 165 8.46 11.42 13.88
C ALA A 165 7.03 11.94 13.65
N ASP A 166 6.60 12.14 12.39
CA ASP A 166 5.27 12.68 12.04
C ASP A 166 4.44 11.74 11.17
N ALA A 167 4.86 10.50 10.90
CA ALA A 167 4.17 9.62 9.91
C ALA A 167 2.71 9.30 10.28
N ALA A 168 2.43 9.06 11.56
CA ALA A 168 1.07 8.82 12.04
C ALA A 168 0.20 10.08 11.90
N GLU A 169 0.78 11.25 12.19
CA GLU A 169 0.10 12.54 12.08
C GLU A 169 -0.10 12.98 10.63
N LEU A 170 0.87 12.71 9.75
CA LEU A 170 0.71 12.85 8.30
C LEU A 170 -0.47 12.01 7.80
N LEU A 171 -0.64 10.77 8.28
CA LEU A 171 -1.80 9.96 7.93
C LEU A 171 -3.11 10.57 8.45
N ARG A 172 -3.15 11.08 9.69
CA ARG A 172 -4.36 11.76 10.24
C ARG A 172 -4.76 12.96 9.36
N ARG A 173 -3.79 13.82 9.04
CA ARG A 173 -4.00 15.00 8.18
C ARG A 173 -4.42 14.58 6.77
N ALA A 174 -3.80 13.54 6.20
CA ALA A 174 -4.15 13.03 4.88
C ALA A 174 -5.58 12.51 4.82
N LEU A 175 -6.04 11.74 5.81
CA LEU A 175 -7.41 11.24 5.90
C LEU A 175 -8.42 12.38 6.07
N ARG A 176 -8.10 13.39 6.89
CA ARG A 176 -8.93 14.59 7.02
C ARG A 176 -9.08 15.32 5.69
N ARG A 177 -7.96 15.59 5.02
CA ARG A 177 -7.94 16.30 3.74
C ARG A 177 -8.61 15.51 2.62
N ALA A 178 -8.53 14.18 2.65
CA ALA A 178 -9.26 13.30 1.73
C ALA A 178 -10.76 13.59 1.77
N VAL A 179 -11.34 13.58 2.98
CA VAL A 179 -12.77 13.84 3.18
C VAL A 179 -13.13 15.22 2.68
N GLU A 180 -12.39 16.26 3.08
CA GLU A 180 -12.62 17.64 2.60
C GLU A 180 -12.62 17.72 1.07
N SER A 181 -11.61 17.11 0.41
CA SER A 181 -11.51 17.11 -1.05
C SER A 181 -12.68 16.38 -1.73
N ALA A 182 -13.20 15.31 -1.11
CA ALA A 182 -14.35 14.58 -1.64
C ALA A 182 -15.65 15.39 -1.52
N TYR A 183 -15.88 16.08 -0.39
CA TYR A 183 -17.03 16.97 -0.25
C TYR A 183 -16.94 18.18 -1.20
N GLU A 184 -15.75 18.76 -1.38
CA GLU A 184 -15.51 19.86 -2.32
C GLU A 184 -15.71 19.44 -3.79
N GLY A 185 -15.31 18.22 -4.13
CA GLY A 185 -15.36 17.70 -5.50
C GLY A 185 -16.72 17.16 -5.95
N VAL A 186 -17.71 17.10 -5.04
CA VAL A 186 -19.06 16.59 -5.34
C VAL A 186 -20.05 17.74 -5.29
N ALA A 187 -20.75 18.00 -6.40
CA ALA A 187 -21.69 19.12 -6.50
C ALA A 187 -22.87 19.05 -5.51
N ARG A 188 -23.29 17.84 -5.12
CA ARG A 188 -24.36 17.59 -4.14
C ARG A 188 -23.97 16.40 -3.26
N PRO A 189 -23.20 16.60 -2.19
CA PRO A 189 -22.82 15.51 -1.29
C PRO A 189 -24.07 14.94 -0.60
N VAL A 190 -24.11 13.62 -0.47
CA VAL A 190 -25.24 12.89 0.14
C VAL A 190 -24.70 12.07 1.30
N GLU A 191 -25.26 12.29 2.49
CA GLU A 191 -25.01 11.44 3.66
C GLU A 191 -25.70 10.09 3.52
N GLY A 192 -25.18 9.06 4.19
CA GLY A 192 -25.55 7.67 3.93
C GLY A 192 -24.82 7.06 2.73
N THR A 193 -23.72 7.69 2.28
CA THR A 193 -22.88 7.18 1.19
C THR A 193 -21.45 6.93 1.67
N VAL A 194 -20.54 6.60 0.73
CA VAL A 194 -19.10 6.51 0.99
C VAL A 194 -18.52 7.77 1.67
N LEU A 195 -19.15 8.93 1.50
CA LEU A 195 -18.76 10.18 2.18
C LEU A 195 -18.90 10.07 3.71
N THR A 196 -20.01 9.51 4.19
CA THR A 196 -20.27 9.29 5.62
C THR A 196 -19.27 8.30 6.22
N VAL A 197 -18.97 7.22 5.48
CA VAL A 197 -17.98 6.22 5.89
C VAL A 197 -16.58 6.83 5.96
N ALA A 198 -16.19 7.63 4.97
CA ALA A 198 -14.90 8.31 4.94
C ALA A 198 -14.77 9.36 6.07
N ALA A 199 -15.83 10.11 6.35
CA ALA A 199 -15.86 11.09 7.44
C ALA A 199 -15.65 10.41 8.81
N ALA A 200 -16.37 9.32 9.08
CA ALA A 200 -16.22 8.54 10.31
C ALA A 200 -14.80 7.98 10.47
N ALA A 201 -14.21 7.47 9.38
CA ALA A 201 -12.84 6.98 9.38
C ALA A 201 -11.82 8.09 9.73
N ALA A 202 -11.98 9.29 9.14
CA ALA A 202 -11.11 10.43 9.42
C ALA A 202 -11.27 10.96 10.86
N ASP A 203 -12.49 10.96 11.41
CA ASP A 203 -12.76 11.36 12.79
C ASP A 203 -12.11 10.43 13.81
N ALA A 204 -12.22 9.11 13.59
CA ALA A 204 -11.54 8.13 14.44
C ALA A 204 -10.01 8.24 14.32
N ALA A 205 -9.48 8.38 13.10
CA ALA A 205 -8.05 8.58 12.88
C ALA A 205 -7.51 9.81 13.62
N ALA A 206 -8.25 10.93 13.60
CA ALA A 206 -7.85 12.19 14.22
C ALA A 206 -7.63 12.08 15.74
N THR A 207 -8.34 11.16 16.41
CA THR A 207 -8.23 10.95 17.86
C THR A 207 -7.35 9.75 18.24
N ALA A 208 -7.01 8.90 17.26
CA ALA A 208 -6.21 7.71 17.48
C ALA A 208 -4.78 8.06 17.89
N THR A 209 -4.30 7.46 18.97
CA THR A 209 -2.92 7.56 19.43
C THR A 209 -2.09 6.36 18.96
N GLY A 210 -0.76 6.49 18.97
CA GLY A 210 0.14 5.44 18.53
C GLY A 210 0.69 5.64 17.12
N ASP A 211 1.14 4.53 16.53
CA ASP A 211 1.82 4.49 15.24
C ASP A 211 0.84 4.55 14.04
N VAL A 212 1.41 4.55 12.83
CA VAL A 212 0.64 4.54 11.57
C VAL A 212 -0.36 3.38 11.53
N ALA A 213 0.03 2.21 12.04
CA ALA A 213 -0.84 1.04 12.04
C ALA A 213 -2.01 1.20 13.02
N ALA A 214 -1.81 1.82 14.17
CA ALA A 214 -2.87 2.14 15.11
C ALA A 214 -3.88 3.14 14.51
N VAL A 215 -3.39 4.20 13.86
CA VAL A 215 -4.24 5.18 13.16
C VAL A 215 -5.04 4.51 12.04
N ALA A 216 -4.40 3.69 11.21
CA ALA A 216 -5.07 2.98 10.12
C ALA A 216 -6.14 1.98 10.62
N ARG A 217 -5.87 1.26 11.73
CA ARG A 217 -6.85 0.35 12.33
C ARG A 217 -8.06 1.09 12.90
N ALA A 218 -7.85 2.21 13.59
CA ALA A 218 -8.95 3.03 14.11
C ALA A 218 -9.84 3.55 12.97
N ALA A 219 -9.23 3.97 11.85
CA ALA A 219 -9.96 4.39 10.66
C ALA A 219 -10.78 3.24 10.04
N ASP A 220 -10.20 2.04 9.87
CA ASP A 220 -10.89 0.86 9.34
C ASP A 220 -12.06 0.41 10.22
N GLU A 221 -11.87 0.36 11.54
CA GLU A 221 -12.92 -0.03 12.50
C GLU A 221 -14.11 0.95 12.46
N ALA A 222 -13.83 2.25 12.44
CA ALA A 222 -14.86 3.27 12.32
C ALA A 222 -15.56 3.23 10.95
N ALA A 223 -14.81 2.99 9.87
CA ALA A 223 -15.38 2.82 8.53
C ALA A 223 -16.35 1.64 8.47
N ARG A 224 -15.98 0.48 9.04
CA ARG A 224 -16.85 -0.70 9.12
C ARG A 224 -18.09 -0.44 9.95
N THR A 225 -17.93 0.24 11.09
CA THR A 225 -19.05 0.61 11.97
C THR A 225 -20.01 1.55 11.25
N ALA A 226 -19.50 2.57 10.57
CA ALA A 226 -20.31 3.51 9.80
C ALA A 226 -21.04 2.80 8.65
N LEU A 227 -20.35 1.95 7.88
CA LEU A 227 -20.94 1.19 6.77
C LEU A 227 -22.09 0.28 7.23
N ALA A 228 -22.00 -0.30 8.43
CA ALA A 228 -23.09 -1.12 8.98
C ALA A 228 -24.33 -0.31 9.37
N MET A 229 -24.22 1.02 9.47
CA MET A 229 -25.29 1.94 9.86
C MET A 229 -25.88 2.74 8.68
N THR A 230 -25.28 2.64 7.49
CA THR A 230 -25.74 3.28 6.24
C THR A 230 -26.63 2.34 5.43
#